data_AF-A0A5N5T5P3-F1
#
_entry.id   AF-A0A5N5T5P3-F1
#
_cell.length_a   1.000
_cell.length_b   1.000
_cell.length_c   1.000
_cell.angle_alpha   90.00
_cell.angle_beta   90.00
_cell.angle_gamma   90.00
#
_symmetry.space_group_name_H-M   'P 1'
#
loop_
_entity.id
_entity.type
_entity.pdbx_description
1 polymer ?
#
loop_
_entity_poly.entity_id
_entity_poly.type
_entity_poly.pdbx_seq_one_letter_code
_entity_poly.pdbx_strand_id
1 'polypeptide(L)'
;MKYIILVVLSSAFLNLVLSQTQINQDICTVDISNMTVEQLANDPPPGITTGCFDKNLITKVLSSKEHVLGVMECLHPEYPVCNKRGYRFIAEEIYRRSSNAGQCRDCTERENELALFTMKLLQKNYPRELRLGLSYIG
;
A
#
# COMPACT_ATOMS: atom_id res chain seq x y z
N MET A 1 -23.76 37.62 24.02
CA MET A 1 -22.42 37.03 23.77
C MET A 1 -22.21 35.61 24.33
N LYS A 2 -23.26 34.82 24.64
CA LYS A 2 -23.12 33.41 25.07
C LYS A 2 -23.48 32.37 23.99
N TYR A 3 -24.12 32.77 22.89
CA TYR A 3 -24.62 31.87 21.85
C TYR A 3 -23.69 31.72 20.63
N ILE A 4 -22.69 32.60 20.46
CA ILE A 4 -21.77 32.56 19.32
C ILE A 4 -20.74 31.44 19.49
N ILE A 5 -20.28 31.17 20.71
CA ILE A 5 -19.31 30.12 21.01
C ILE A 5 -19.88 28.71 20.73
N LEU A 6 -21.19 28.51 20.95
CA LEU A 6 -21.87 27.24 20.72
C LEU A 6 -22.04 26.90 19.23
N VAL A 7 -22.15 27.90 18.36
CA VAL A 7 -22.28 27.70 16.89
C VAL A 7 -20.91 27.46 16.23
N VAL A 8 -19.84 28.03 16.78
CA VAL A 8 -18.47 27.81 16.28
C VAL A 8 -17.94 26.42 16.69
N LEU A 9 -18.31 25.93 17.89
CA LEU A 9 -17.98 24.57 18.30
C LEU A 9 -18.75 23.50 17.51
N SER A 10 -20.04 23.70 17.19
CA SER A 10 -20.80 22.73 16.40
C SER A 10 -20.34 22.62 14.95
N SER A 11 -19.90 23.73 14.33
CA SER A 11 -19.33 23.73 12.98
C SER A 11 -17.93 23.11 12.90
N ALA A 12 -17.12 23.20 13.96
CA ALA A 12 -15.86 22.47 14.05
C ALA A 12 -16.08 20.95 14.17
N PHE A 13 -17.08 20.52 14.96
CA PHE A 13 -17.44 19.09 15.06
C PHE A 13 -18.04 18.53 13.76
N LEU A 14 -18.87 19.30 13.04
CA LEU A 14 -19.41 18.85 11.75
C LEU A 14 -18.33 18.69 10.67
N ASN A 15 -17.32 19.55 10.63
CA ASN A 15 -16.19 19.40 9.69
C ASN A 15 -15.25 18.23 10.06
N LEU A 16 -15.11 17.93 11.35
CA LEU A 16 -14.39 16.73 11.82
C LEU A 16 -15.15 15.43 11.49
N VAL A 17 -16.47 15.42 11.54
CA VAL A 17 -17.29 14.25 11.18
C VAL A 17 -17.41 14.07 9.66
N LEU A 18 -17.45 15.16 8.88
CA LEU A 18 -17.48 15.10 7.41
C LEU A 18 -16.12 14.80 6.77
N SER A 19 -15.02 14.97 7.50
CA SER A 19 -13.69 14.53 7.05
C SER A 19 -13.46 13.02 7.28
N GLN A 20 -14.43 12.31 7.88
CA GLN A 20 -14.22 10.95 8.38
C GLN A 20 -14.77 9.83 7.48
N THR A 21 -15.35 10.10 6.31
CA THR A 21 -15.94 9.02 5.47
C THR A 21 -15.80 9.22 3.96
N GLN A 22 -14.58 9.47 3.49
CA GLN A 22 -14.07 8.64 2.40
C GLN A 22 -13.09 7.64 3.00
N ILE A 23 -13.62 6.75 3.86
CA ILE A 23 -12.89 5.52 4.14
C ILE A 23 -12.89 4.77 2.80
N ASN A 24 -11.81 4.91 2.04
CA ASN A 24 -11.47 3.98 0.97
C ASN A 24 -11.28 2.62 1.66
N GLN A 25 -12.40 1.95 1.97
CA GLN A 25 -12.38 0.56 2.37
C GLN A 25 -12.01 -0.19 1.10
N ASP A 26 -10.71 -0.26 0.81
CA ASP A 26 -10.18 -1.13 -0.22
C ASP A 26 -10.50 -2.56 0.26
N ILE A 27 -11.68 -3.04 -0.11
CA ILE A 27 -12.21 -4.36 0.24
C ILE A 27 -11.74 -5.33 -0.83
N CYS A 28 -11.30 -6.50 -0.42
CA CYS A 28 -11.05 -7.57 -1.37
C CYS A 28 -12.37 -8.16 -1.84
N THR A 29 -12.69 -7.98 -3.12
CA THR A 29 -13.91 -8.53 -3.75
C THR A 29 -13.62 -9.78 -4.58
N VAL A 30 -12.35 -10.16 -4.70
CA VAL A 30 -11.87 -11.30 -5.48
C VAL A 30 -11.33 -12.40 -4.56
N ASP A 31 -11.60 -13.66 -4.89
CA ASP A 31 -11.05 -14.78 -4.13
C ASP A 31 -9.64 -15.14 -4.61
N ILE A 32 -8.65 -14.90 -3.76
CA ILE A 32 -7.25 -15.25 -4.00
C ILE A 32 -6.74 -16.37 -3.09
N SER A 33 -7.62 -17.00 -2.30
CA SER A 33 -7.23 -17.98 -1.27
C SER A 33 -6.49 -19.20 -1.83
N ASN A 34 -6.84 -19.62 -3.04
CA ASN A 34 -6.26 -20.76 -3.75
C ASN A 34 -5.16 -20.36 -4.75
N MET A 35 -4.81 -19.08 -4.85
CA MET A 35 -3.77 -18.61 -5.76
C MET A 35 -2.39 -18.67 -5.11
N THR A 36 -1.41 -19.13 -5.87
CA THR A 36 0.00 -19.03 -5.49
C THR A 36 0.50 -17.60 -5.69
N VAL A 37 1.60 -17.26 -5.00
CA VAL A 37 2.27 -15.97 -5.21
C VAL A 37 2.69 -15.79 -6.67
N GLU A 38 3.14 -16.85 -7.32
CA GLU A 38 3.57 -16.80 -8.72
C GLU A 38 2.40 -16.55 -9.67
N GLN A 39 1.23 -17.14 -9.42
CA GLN A 39 0.03 -16.84 -10.20
C GLN A 39 -0.40 -15.38 -10.01
N LEU A 40 -0.42 -14.88 -8.77
CA LEU A 40 -0.73 -13.48 -8.48
C LEU A 40 0.28 -12.51 -9.11
N ALA A 41 1.55 -12.89 -9.15
CA ALA A 41 2.58 -12.11 -9.80
C ALA A 41 2.34 -12.03 -11.32
N ASN A 42 2.12 -13.16 -12.00
CA ASN A 42 1.98 -13.18 -13.46
C ASN A 42 0.63 -12.61 -13.95
N ASP A 43 -0.46 -13.00 -13.31
CA ASP A 43 -1.82 -12.69 -13.72
C ASP A 43 -2.71 -12.43 -12.50
N PRO A 44 -2.60 -11.24 -11.88
CA PRO A 44 -3.50 -10.87 -10.80
C PRO A 44 -4.93 -10.76 -11.32
N PRO A 45 -5.94 -11.24 -10.57
CA PRO A 45 -7.32 -11.19 -11.00
C PRO A 45 -7.78 -9.73 -11.21
N PRO A 46 -8.66 -9.49 -12.21
CA PRO A 46 -9.22 -8.16 -12.43
C PRO A 46 -10.00 -7.71 -11.19
N GLY A 47 -9.77 -6.49 -10.73
CA GLY A 47 -10.39 -5.96 -9.52
C GLY A 47 -9.67 -6.31 -8.21
N ILE A 48 -8.44 -6.87 -8.28
CA ILE A 48 -7.58 -6.96 -7.10
C ILE A 48 -7.32 -5.57 -6.50
N THR A 49 -7.31 -5.49 -5.18
CA THR A 49 -7.04 -4.26 -4.42
C THR A 49 -6.04 -4.54 -3.29
N THR A 50 -5.49 -3.50 -2.64
CA THR A 50 -4.65 -3.69 -1.45
C THR A 50 -5.43 -4.33 -0.30
N GLY A 51 -6.76 -4.25 -0.34
CA GLY A 51 -7.69 -4.97 0.53
C GLY A 51 -7.49 -6.47 0.59
N CYS A 52 -6.99 -7.07 -0.51
CA CYS A 52 -6.69 -8.50 -0.62
C CYS A 52 -5.42 -8.92 0.11
N PHE A 53 -4.63 -7.97 0.60
CA PHE A 53 -3.35 -8.26 1.22
C PHE A 53 -3.52 -8.47 2.72
N ASP A 54 -2.94 -9.55 3.23
CA ASP A 54 -2.82 -9.84 4.65
C ASP A 54 -1.35 -10.15 5.00
N LYS A 55 -1.07 -10.28 6.30
CA LYS A 55 0.29 -10.57 6.78
C LYS A 55 0.83 -11.90 6.25
N ASN A 56 -0.04 -12.89 5.98
CA ASN A 56 0.35 -14.20 5.49
C ASN A 56 0.80 -14.12 4.02
N LEU A 57 -0.01 -13.49 3.16
CA LEU A 57 0.33 -13.25 1.76
C LEU A 57 1.60 -12.41 1.64
N ILE A 58 1.72 -11.32 2.41
CA ILE A 58 2.93 -10.50 2.45
C ILE A 58 4.15 -11.35 2.83
N THR A 59 4.04 -12.19 3.86
CA THR A 59 5.15 -13.07 4.26
C THR A 59 5.52 -14.05 3.16
N LYS A 60 4.53 -14.64 2.47
CA LYS A 60 4.78 -15.55 1.34
C LYS A 60 5.48 -14.82 0.19
N VAL A 61 5.02 -13.64 -0.20
CA VAL A 61 5.65 -12.83 -1.25
C VAL A 61 7.09 -12.47 -0.87
N LEU A 62 7.30 -11.98 0.36
CA LEU A 62 8.61 -11.58 0.88
C LEU A 62 9.48 -12.77 1.31
N SER A 63 9.05 -14.01 1.08
CA SER A 63 9.91 -15.19 1.28
C SER A 63 10.86 -15.41 0.09
N SER A 64 10.55 -14.81 -1.06
CA SER A 64 11.37 -14.87 -2.27
C SER A 64 11.95 -13.50 -2.59
N LYS A 65 13.28 -13.46 -2.72
CA LYS A 65 14.00 -12.27 -3.16
C LYS A 65 13.60 -11.85 -4.58
N GLU A 66 13.23 -12.80 -5.44
CA GLU A 66 12.79 -12.53 -6.82
C GLU A 66 11.59 -11.58 -6.84
N HIS A 67 10.59 -11.80 -5.99
CA HIS A 67 9.40 -10.95 -5.96
C HIS A 67 9.72 -9.53 -5.49
N VAL A 68 10.65 -9.39 -4.53
CA VAL A 68 11.12 -8.08 -4.06
C VAL A 68 11.83 -7.33 -5.19
N LEU A 69 12.77 -7.98 -5.87
CA LEU A 69 13.50 -7.37 -6.99
C LEU A 69 12.56 -7.04 -8.15
N GLY A 70 11.60 -7.90 -8.48
CA GLY A 70 10.65 -7.65 -9.56
C GLY A 70 9.76 -6.43 -9.32
N VAL A 71 9.34 -6.17 -8.07
CA VAL A 71 8.64 -4.92 -7.72
C VAL A 71 9.59 -3.73 -7.80
N MET A 72 10.85 -3.87 -7.38
CA MET A 72 11.84 -2.79 -7.46
C MET A 72 12.21 -2.39 -8.90
N GLU A 73 12.29 -3.36 -9.82
CA GLU A 73 12.51 -3.10 -11.25
C GLU A 73 11.36 -2.27 -11.84
N CYS A 74 10.13 -2.52 -11.39
CA CYS A 74 8.97 -1.70 -11.73
C CYS A 74 9.04 -0.28 -11.16
N LEU A 75 9.62 -0.12 -9.98
CA LEU A 75 9.78 1.18 -9.31
C LEU A 75 11.00 1.97 -9.79
N HIS A 76 11.81 1.45 -10.71
CA HIS A 76 13.04 2.15 -11.10
C HIS A 76 12.71 3.49 -11.78
N PRO A 77 13.25 4.63 -11.31
CA PRO A 77 12.81 5.96 -11.76
C PRO A 77 13.17 6.28 -13.21
N GLU A 78 14.34 5.84 -13.67
CA GLU A 78 14.83 6.12 -15.04
C GLU A 78 14.49 5.01 -16.05
N TYR A 79 14.60 3.74 -15.63
CA TYR A 79 14.47 2.57 -16.51
C TYR A 79 13.53 1.52 -15.90
N PRO A 80 12.22 1.81 -15.77
CA PRO A 80 11.28 0.86 -15.21
C PRO A 80 11.14 -0.37 -16.12
N VAL A 81 11.42 -1.55 -15.57
CA VAL A 81 11.22 -2.84 -16.26
C VAL A 81 10.21 -3.67 -15.48
N CYS A 82 9.01 -3.82 -16.02
CA CYS A 82 7.93 -4.57 -15.37
C CYS A 82 7.59 -5.85 -16.13
N ASN A 83 8.18 -6.98 -15.69
CA ASN A 83 8.01 -8.28 -16.34
C ASN A 83 6.71 -9.01 -15.99
N LYS A 84 6.12 -8.73 -14.81
CA LYS A 84 4.89 -9.40 -14.34
C LYS A 84 3.82 -8.37 -13.95
N ARG A 85 2.53 -8.67 -14.23
CA ARG A 85 1.42 -7.73 -14.01
C ARG A 85 1.16 -7.43 -12.53
N GLY A 86 1.33 -8.40 -11.65
CA GLY A 86 1.21 -8.22 -10.21
C GLY A 86 2.29 -7.32 -9.63
N TYR A 87 3.53 -7.37 -10.15
CA TYR A 87 4.58 -6.44 -9.74
C TYR A 87 4.25 -5.02 -10.13
N ARG A 88 3.73 -4.84 -11.36
CA ARG A 88 3.24 -3.54 -11.84
C ARG A 88 2.12 -3.01 -10.95
N PHE A 89 1.12 -3.83 -10.64
CA PHE A 89 0.04 -3.45 -9.73
C PHE A 89 0.56 -2.94 -8.38
N ILE A 90 1.49 -3.67 -7.75
CA ILE A 90 2.07 -3.25 -6.47
C ILE A 90 2.85 -1.94 -6.62
N ALA A 91 3.66 -1.79 -7.67
CA ALA A 91 4.44 -0.58 -7.91
C ALA A 91 3.55 0.64 -8.17
N GLU A 92 2.47 0.48 -8.94
CA GLU A 92 1.47 1.51 -9.18
C GLU A 92 0.74 1.90 -7.89
N GLU A 93 0.38 0.93 -7.04
CA GLU A 93 -0.23 1.20 -5.74
C GLU A 93 0.73 1.95 -4.81
N ILE A 94 2.03 1.62 -4.82
CA ILE A 94 3.05 2.36 -4.09
C ILE A 94 3.12 3.79 -4.61
N TYR A 95 3.28 4.03 -5.91
CA TYR A 95 3.34 5.38 -6.47
C TYR A 95 2.07 6.20 -6.21
N ARG A 96 0.91 5.58 -6.32
CA ARG A 96 -0.39 6.24 -6.10
C ARG A 96 -0.54 6.73 -4.67
N ARG A 97 -0.04 5.95 -3.71
CA ARG A 97 -0.31 6.16 -2.28
C ARG A 97 0.84 6.84 -1.54
N SER A 98 2.07 6.66 -2.00
CA SER A 98 3.26 7.29 -1.41
C SER A 98 3.30 8.78 -1.74
N SER A 99 3.46 9.59 -0.70
CA SER A 99 3.87 10.99 -0.84
C SER A 99 5.33 11.08 -1.27
N ASN A 100 5.79 12.28 -1.66
CA ASN A 100 7.21 12.58 -1.92
C ASN A 100 8.15 12.28 -0.72
N ALA A 101 7.61 11.93 0.45
CA ALA A 101 8.37 11.50 1.63
C ALA A 101 8.18 10.00 1.96
N GLY A 102 7.65 9.21 1.04
CA GLY A 102 7.37 7.78 1.22
C GLY A 102 6.21 7.45 2.18
N GLN A 103 5.54 8.46 2.74
CA GLN A 103 4.39 8.27 3.65
C GLN A 103 3.11 8.03 2.86
N CYS A 104 2.27 7.09 3.29
CA CYS A 104 0.98 6.87 2.67
C CYS A 104 0.00 8.00 3.04
N ARG A 105 -0.50 8.75 2.05
CA ARG A 105 -1.35 9.93 2.29
C ARG A 105 -2.75 9.56 2.77
N ASP A 106 -3.34 8.53 2.16
CA ASP A 106 -4.76 8.15 2.35
C ASP A 106 -4.91 6.68 2.79
N CYS A 107 -3.89 6.12 3.46
CA CYS A 107 -3.99 4.75 3.96
C CYS A 107 -4.90 4.66 5.18
N THR A 108 -5.72 3.62 5.20
CA THR A 108 -6.43 3.16 6.40
C THR A 108 -5.46 2.68 7.47
N GLU A 109 -5.94 2.55 8.71
CA GLU A 109 -5.15 1.98 9.82
C GLU A 109 -4.59 0.59 9.49
N ARG A 110 -5.43 -0.29 8.92
CA ARG A 110 -5.01 -1.63 8.47
C ARG A 110 -3.88 -1.56 7.45
N GLU A 111 -3.97 -0.67 6.47
CA GLU A 111 -2.93 -0.53 5.45
C GLU A 111 -1.62 -0.01 6.04
N ASN A 112 -1.69 0.94 6.97
CA ASN A 112 -0.51 1.41 7.71
C ASN A 112 0.13 0.27 8.52
N GLU A 113 -0.66 -0.58 9.19
CA GLU A 113 -0.15 -1.75 9.89
C GLU A 113 0.54 -2.75 8.95
N LEU A 114 -0.06 -3.02 7.79
CA LEU A 114 0.52 -3.91 6.78
C LEU A 114 1.79 -3.32 6.17
N ALA A 115 1.83 -2.01 5.92
CA ALA A 115 3.02 -1.32 5.46
C ALA A 115 4.15 -1.39 6.49
N LEU A 116 3.87 -1.10 7.77
CA LEU A 116 4.84 -1.23 8.87
C LEU A 116 5.36 -2.67 9.01
N PHE A 117 4.46 -3.65 8.92
CA PHE A 117 4.83 -5.06 8.93
C PHE A 117 5.75 -5.43 7.75
N THR A 118 5.39 -5.00 6.55
CA THR A 118 6.17 -5.20 5.31
C THR A 118 7.55 -4.58 5.44
N MET A 119 7.66 -3.33 5.91
CA MET A 119 8.94 -2.65 6.13
C MET A 119 9.82 -3.40 7.14
N LYS A 120 9.26 -3.88 8.26
CA LYS A 120 10.02 -4.67 9.24
C LYS A 120 10.57 -5.97 8.64
N LEU A 121 9.77 -6.67 7.82
CA LEU A 121 10.21 -7.88 7.13
C LEU A 121 11.31 -7.58 6.12
N LEU A 122 11.14 -6.54 5.29
CA LEU A 122 12.13 -6.10 4.32
C LEU A 122 13.43 -5.67 5.01
N GLN A 123 13.35 -4.91 6.10
CA GLN A 123 14.52 -4.48 6.87
C GLN A 123 15.30 -5.67 7.44
N LYS A 124 14.59 -6.72 7.87
CA LYS A 124 15.20 -7.94 8.41
C LYS A 124 15.85 -8.80 7.32
N ASN A 125 15.15 -9.01 6.20
CA ASN A 125 15.53 -10.02 5.21
C ASN A 125 16.30 -9.44 4.01
N TYR A 126 15.98 -8.21 3.61
CA TYR A 126 16.49 -7.54 2.39
C TYR A 126 16.77 -6.05 2.63
N PRO A 127 17.65 -5.70 3.61
CA PRO A 127 17.88 -4.30 3.99
C PRO A 127 18.46 -3.43 2.85
N ARG A 128 19.23 -4.04 1.94
CA ARG A 128 19.79 -3.33 0.78
C ARG A 128 18.69 -2.95 -0.20
N GLU A 129 17.83 -3.91 -0.52
CA GLU A 129 16.70 -3.77 -1.43
C GLU A 129 15.70 -2.74 -0.89
N LEU A 130 15.39 -2.79 0.41
CA LEU A 130 14.56 -1.78 1.06
C LEU A 130 15.14 -0.37 0.88
N ARG A 131 16.41 -0.17 1.22
CA ARG A 131 17.06 1.14 1.12
C ARG A 131 17.03 1.68 -0.32
N LEU A 132 17.28 0.82 -1.30
CA LEU A 132 17.28 1.21 -2.71
C LEU A 132 15.85 1.50 -3.19
N GLY A 133 14.87 0.67 -2.85
CA GLY A 133 13.47 0.90 -3.21
C GLY A 133 12.91 2.20 -2.61
N LEU A 134 13.28 2.52 -1.35
CA LEU A 134 12.92 3.79 -0.73
C LEU A 134 13.50 5.00 -1.49
N SER A 135 14.72 4.90 -2.01
CA SER A 135 15.32 5.98 -2.82
C SER A 135 14.65 6.21 -4.17
N TYR A 136 13.76 5.31 -4.62
CA TYR A 136 13.02 5.47 -5.86
C TYR A 136 11.68 6.20 -5.68
N ILE A 137 11.18 6.26 -4.44
CA ILE A 137 9.85 6.82 -4.11
C ILE A 137 9.94 8.16 -3.35
N GLY A 138 11.14 8.63 -3.03
CA GLY A 138 11.41 9.89 -2.32
C GLY A 138 12.90 10.22 -2.25
#